data_AF-A0A1Y4QQU9-F1
#
_entry.id   AF-A0A1Y4QQU9-F1
#
_cell.length_a   1.000
_cell.length_b   1.000
_cell.length_c   1.000
_cell.angle_alpha   90.00
_cell.angle_beta   90.00
_cell.angle_gamma   90.00
#
_symmetry.space_group_name_H-M   'P 1'
#
loop_
_entity.id
_entity.type
_entity.pdbx_description
1 polymer ?
#
loop_
_entity_poly.entity_id
_entity_poly.type
_entity_poly.pdbx_seq_one_letter_code
_entity_poly.pdbx_strand_id
1 'polypeptide(L)' 'MFKQYIYYFISVVEQGNFSAAAKKHYLSQSAISQQITKLEHDELGFKLFD' A
#
# COMPACT_ATOMS: atom_id res chain seq x y z
N MET A 1 -13.73 11.18 -3.78
CA MET A 1 -12.94 10.18 -4.55
C MET A 1 -12.14 9.37 -3.55
N PHE A 2 -12.15 8.03 -3.66
CA PHE A 2 -11.36 7.15 -2.80
C PHE A 2 -9.87 7.33 -3.12
N LYS A 3 -8.99 7.53 -2.11
CA LYS A 3 -7.56 7.80 -2.36
C LYS A 3 -6.82 6.52 -2.77
N GLN A 4 -5.85 6.66 -3.66
CA GLN A 4 -5.16 5.53 -4.30
C GLN A 4 -4.48 4.58 -3.29
N TYR A 5 -3.92 5.10 -2.20
CA TYR A 5 -3.27 4.29 -1.18
C TYR A 5 -4.20 3.28 -0.51
N ILE A 6 -5.52 3.51 -0.48
CA ILE A 6 -6.46 2.56 0.13
C ILE A 6 -6.59 1.31 -0.75
N TYR A 7 -6.62 1.49 -2.07
CA TYR A 7 -6.62 0.35 -3.00
C TYR A 7 -5.34 -0.47 -2.92
N TYR A 8 -4.20 0.20 -2.74
CA TYR A 8 -2.93 -0.50 -2.56
C TYR A 8 -2.86 -1.21 -1.21
N PHE A 9 -3.38 -0.62 -0.13
CA PHE A 9 -3.51 -1.30 1.16
C PHE A 9 -4.31 -2.60 1.05
N ILE A 10 -5.52 -2.53 0.49
CA ILE A 10 -6.37 -3.72 0.28
C ILE A 10 -5.61 -4.76 -0.56
N SER A 11 -4.95 -4.32 -1.63
CA SER A 11 -4.18 -5.23 -2.47
C SER A 11 -3.00 -5.88 -1.75
N VAL A 12 -2.30 -5.19 -0.86
CA VAL A 12 -1.21 -5.79 -0.07
C VAL A 12 -1.76 -6.86 0.86
N VAL A 13 -2.89 -6.60 1.51
CA VAL A 13 -3.57 -7.58 2.38
C VAL A 13 -4.04 -8.80 1.58
N GLU A 14 -4.71 -8.60 0.44
CA GLU A 14 -5.20 -9.70 -0.41
C GLU A 14 -4.08 -10.57 -0.99
N GLN A 15 -2.94 -9.96 -1.35
CA GLN A 15 -1.81 -10.69 -1.94
C GLN A 15 -0.85 -11.26 -0.88
N GLY A 16 -1.00 -10.88 0.39
CA GLY A 16 -0.18 -11.32 1.51
C GLY A 16 1.26 -10.76 1.54
N ASN A 17 1.70 -10.01 0.53
CA ASN A 17 2.96 -9.29 0.55
C ASN A 17 3.01 -8.13 -0.48
N PHE A 18 3.89 -7.17 -0.23
CA PHE A 18 4.05 -5.97 -1.06
C PHE A 18 4.53 -6.27 -2.49
N SER A 19 5.43 -7.24 -2.66
CA SER A 19 5.99 -7.58 -3.97
C SER A 19 4.92 -8.15 -4.92
N ALA A 20 4.02 -8.98 -4.40
CA ALA A 20 2.91 -9.54 -5.15
C ALA A 20 1.87 -8.46 -5.53
N ALA A 21 1.55 -7.55 -4.61
CA ALA A 21 0.71 -6.39 -4.90
C ALA A 21 1.34 -5.48 -5.98
N ALA A 22 2.63 -5.21 -5.89
CA ALA A 22 3.34 -4.41 -6.88
C ALA A 22 3.29 -5.05 -8.28
N LYS A 23 3.48 -6.37 -8.37
CA LYS A 23 3.33 -7.11 -9.62
C LYS A 23 1.90 -7.02 -10.19
N LYS A 24 0.87 -7.14 -9.34
CA LYS A 24 -0.55 -7.01 -9.74
C LYS A 24 -0.87 -5.64 -10.35
N HIS A 25 -0.23 -4.58 -9.85
CA HIS A 25 -0.44 -3.20 -10.30
C HIS A 25 0.60 -2.69 -11.30
N TYR A 26 1.52 -3.55 -11.76
CA TYR A 26 2.64 -3.17 -12.66
C TYR A 26 3.50 -2.02 -12.12
N LEU A 27 3.74 -2.04 -10.81
CA LEU A 27 4.55 -1.04 -10.09
C LEU A 27 5.78 -1.68 -9.46
N SER A 28 6.72 -0.85 -9.02
CA SER A 28 7.77 -1.30 -8.11
C SER A 28 7.20 -1.55 -6.72
N GLN A 29 7.83 -2.47 -5.96
CA GLN A 29 7.48 -2.68 -4.56
C GLN A 29 7.64 -1.39 -3.74
N SER A 30 8.67 -0.58 -4.03
CA SER A 30 8.89 0.71 -3.37
C SER A 30 7.77 1.71 -3.61
N ALA A 31 7.16 1.72 -4.81
CA ALA A 31 6.03 2.59 -5.10
C ALA A 31 4.79 2.21 -4.28
N ILE A 32 4.52 0.90 -4.12
CA ILE A 32 3.45 0.44 -3.21
C ILE A 32 3.78 0.83 -1.76
N SER A 33 5.01 0.57 -1.31
CA SER A 33 5.45 0.91 0.06
C SER A 33 5.26 2.40 0.37
N GLN A 34 5.68 3.30 -0.52
CA GLN A 34 5.49 4.74 -0.34
C GLN A 34 4.02 5.15 -0.24
N GLN A 35 3.11 4.47 -0.95
CA GLN A 35 1.68 4.76 -0.86
C GLN A 35 1.10 4.29 0.49
N ILE A 36 1.55 3.15 1.00
CA ILE A 36 1.20 2.68 2.34
C ILE A 36 1.75 3.63 3.40
N THR A 37 3.01 4.06 3.30
CA THR A 37 3.59 5.05 4.22
C THR A 37 2.79 6.35 4.23
N LYS A 38 2.31 6.82 3.08
CA LYS A 38 1.42 8.00 3.03
C LYS A 38 0.12 7.78 3.79
N LEU A 39 -0.52 6.61 3.63
CA LEU A 39 -1.72 6.27 4.41
C LEU A 39 -1.41 6.26 5.91
N GLU A 40 -0.35 5.57 6.31
CA GLU A 40 0.07 5.43 7.71
C GLU A 40 0.39 6.78 8.36
N HIS A 41 1.10 7.66 7.67
CA HIS A 41 1.55 8.94 8.23
C HIS A 41 0.54 10.07 8.06
N ASP A 42 0.01 10.27 6.85
CA ASP A 42 -0.77 11.49 6.53
C ASP A 42 -2.22 11.38 7.01
N GLU A 43 -2.74 10.17 7.18
CA GLU A 43 -4.16 9.95 7.53
C GLU A 43 -4.36 9.25 8.87
N LEU A 44 -3.52 8.26 9.20
CA LEU A 44 -3.74 7.39 10.35
C LEU A 44 -2.91 7.78 11.58
N GLY A 45 -1.67 8.23 11.36
CA GLY A 45 -0.71 8.50 12.44
C GLY A 45 -0.16 7.23 13.11
N PHE A 46 -0.33 6.05 12.50
CA PHE A 46 0.22 4.78 12.99
C PHE A 46 0.49 3.80 11.84
N LYS A 47 1.35 2.81 12.11
CA LYS A 47 1.73 1.77 11.15
C LYS A 47 0.68 0.68 11.02
N LEU A 48 0.39 0.29 9.78
CA LEU A 48 -0.46 -0.85 9.41
C LEU A 48 0.35 -2.13 9.20
N PHE A 49 1.61 -1.99 8.80
CA PHE A 49 2.56 -3.10 8.62
C PHE A 49 3.86 -2.81 9.38
N ASP A 50 4.58 -3.86 9.77
CA ASP A 50 5.83 -3.76 10.53
C ASP A 50 7.00 -3.16 9.72
#